data_AF-A0A9D9R6S6-F1
#
_entry.id   AF-A0A9D9R6S6-F1
#
_cell.length_a   1.000
_cell.length_b   1.000
_cell.length_c   1.000
_cell.angle_alpha   90.00
_cell.angle_beta   90.00
_cell.angle_gamma   90.00
#
_symmetry.space_group_name_H-M   'P 1'
#
loop_
_entity.id
_entity.type
_entity.pdbx_description
1 polymer ?
#
loop_
_entity_poly.entity_id
_entity_poly.type
_entity_poly.pdbx_seq_one_letter_code
_entity_poly.pdbx_strand_id
1 'polypeptide(L)'
;MKRPLILVCGGGHCKSVIEAAESAGFAIKGILDVAERIGDDVLGYKIVGTDDDAALYAAECDFVVTLGFIKSAAVRNHIIDKLTAAGCRFATVVASTAHVSRHATLGEGTVVLHRATVNA
;
A
#
# COMPACT_ATOMS: atom_id res chain seq x y z
N MET A 1 9.52 -15.72 -2.83
CA MET A 1 8.54 -14.94 -3.63
C MET A 1 7.88 -13.92 -2.72
N LYS A 2 7.61 -12.71 -3.20
CA LYS A 2 6.87 -11.69 -2.45
C LYS A 2 5.40 -12.09 -2.36
N ARG A 3 4.74 -11.87 -1.22
CA ARG A 3 3.29 -12.06 -1.14
C ARG A 3 2.60 -11.01 -2.02
N PRO A 4 1.43 -11.33 -2.59
CA PRO A 4 0.63 -10.34 -3.29
C PRO A 4 0.25 -9.18 -2.37
N LEU A 5 0.04 -7.99 -2.95
CA LEU A 5 -0.32 -6.78 -2.23
C LEU A 5 -1.81 -6.48 -2.34
N ILE A 6 -2.37 -6.03 -1.23
CA ILE A 6 -3.61 -5.25 -1.20
C ILE A 6 -3.24 -3.79 -0.94
N LEU A 7 -3.70 -2.88 -1.79
CA LEU A 7 -3.53 -1.44 -1.58
C LEU A 7 -4.78 -0.88 -0.89
N VAL A 8 -4.62 0.00 0.10
CA VAL A 8 -5.76 0.60 0.83
C VAL A 8 -5.86 2.09 0.53
N CYS A 9 -7.02 2.51 0.04
CA CYS A 9 -7.38 3.81 -0.54
C CYS A 9 -6.88 4.02 -1.98
N GLY A 10 -7.75 3.82 -2.98
CA GLY A 10 -7.50 3.94 -4.41
C GLY A 10 -7.49 5.37 -4.96
N GLY A 11 -6.95 6.33 -4.20
CA GLY A 11 -6.87 7.75 -4.58
C GLY A 11 -5.72 8.10 -5.53
N GLY A 12 -5.40 9.39 -5.68
CA GLY A 12 -4.31 9.85 -6.55
C GLY A 12 -2.93 9.29 -6.18
N HIS A 13 -2.61 9.20 -4.89
CA HIS A 13 -1.34 8.62 -4.42
C HIS A 13 -1.24 7.12 -4.74
N CYS A 14 -2.35 6.39 -4.72
CA CYS A 14 -2.40 4.97 -5.06
C CYS A 14 -1.81 4.67 -6.44
N LYS A 15 -2.07 5.53 -7.43
CA LYS A 15 -1.52 5.39 -8.78
C LYS A 15 0.01 5.32 -8.79
N SER A 16 0.67 6.20 -8.03
CA SER A 16 2.14 6.19 -7.91
C SER A 16 2.65 4.97 -7.14
N VAL A 17 1.88 4.48 -6.17
CA VAL A 17 2.24 3.26 -5.43
C VAL A 17 2.08 2.01 -6.29
N ILE A 18 1.10 1.96 -7.20
CA ILE A 18 0.94 0.89 -8.19
C ILE A 18 2.21 0.77 -9.03
N GLU A 19 2.66 1.87 -9.67
CA GLU A 19 3.88 1.85 -10.48
C GLU A 19 5.12 1.45 -9.67
N ALA A 20 5.25 1.96 -8.44
CA ALA A 20 6.35 1.59 -7.54
C ALA A 20 6.33 0.09 -7.20
N ALA A 21 5.17 -0.47 -6.87
CA ALA A 21 5.00 -1.87 -6.51
C ALA A 21 5.26 -2.80 -7.70
N GLU A 22 4.75 -2.47 -8.88
CA GLU A 22 5.01 -3.20 -10.13
C GLU A 22 6.51 -3.22 -10.46
N SER A 23 7.16 -2.05 -10.41
CA SER A 23 8.60 -1.96 -10.67
C SER A 23 9.45 -2.76 -9.68
N ALA A 24 8.97 -2.90 -8.44
CA ALA A 24 9.59 -3.68 -7.39
C ALA A 24 9.25 -5.19 -7.50
N GLY A 25 8.46 -5.61 -8.48
CA GLY A 25 8.10 -7.01 -8.71
C GLY A 25 7.05 -7.57 -7.75
N PHE A 26 6.21 -6.72 -7.17
CA PHE A 26 5.02 -7.18 -6.43
C PHE A 26 3.88 -7.49 -7.40
N ALA A 27 3.10 -8.53 -7.09
CA ALA A 27 1.79 -8.74 -7.70
C ALA A 27 0.74 -8.00 -6.87
N ILE A 28 -0.09 -7.17 -7.48
CA ILE A 28 -1.19 -6.48 -6.78
C ILE A 28 -2.47 -7.30 -6.97
N LYS A 29 -3.07 -7.73 -5.86
CA LYS A 29 -4.28 -8.56 -5.85
C LYS A 29 -5.55 -7.74 -6.04
N GLY A 30 -5.56 -6.50 -5.55
CA GLY A 30 -6.70 -5.59 -5.60
C GLY A 30 -6.51 -4.39 -4.68
N ILE A 31 -7.53 -3.56 -4.64
CA ILE A 31 -7.56 -2.32 -3.85
C ILE A 31 -8.77 -2.39 -2.90
N LEU A 32 -8.58 -1.91 -1.67
CA LEU A 32 -9.66 -1.66 -0.71
C LEU A 32 -9.92 -0.15 -0.63
N ASP A 33 -11.18 0.26 -0.66
CA ASP A 33 -11.57 1.67 -0.58
C ASP A 33 -12.98 1.81 0.01
N VAL A 34 -13.54 3.02 0.00
CA VAL A 34 -14.93 3.25 0.42
C VAL A 34 -15.93 2.45 -0.44
N ALA A 35 -17.05 2.05 0.16
CA ALA A 35 -18.01 1.13 -0.43
C ALA A 35 -18.56 1.59 -1.79
N GLU A 36 -18.72 2.90 -1.99
CA GLU A 36 -19.23 3.51 -3.21
C GLU A 36 -18.32 3.30 -4.43
N ARG A 37 -17.05 2.96 -4.18
CA ARG A 37 -16.03 2.76 -5.21
C ARG A 37 -15.79 1.29 -5.55
N ILE A 38 -16.48 0.36 -4.90
CA ILE A 38 -16.32 -1.07 -5.20
C ILE A 38 -16.66 -1.33 -6.67
N GLY A 39 -15.75 -2.02 -7.38
CA GLY A 39 -15.86 -2.29 -8.82
C GLY A 39 -15.16 -1.27 -9.73
N ASP A 40 -14.79 -0.09 -9.22
CA ASP A 40 -13.97 0.88 -9.93
C ASP A 40 -12.62 0.28 -10.33
N ASP A 41 -12.03 0.88 -11.36
CA ASP A 41 -10.69 0.56 -11.84
C ASP A 41 -9.70 1.69 -11.51
N VAL A 42 -8.53 1.32 -10.98
CA VAL A 42 -7.39 2.21 -10.80
C VAL A 42 -6.18 1.58 -11.49
N LEU A 43 -5.87 2.07 -12.70
CA LEU A 43 -4.75 1.61 -13.52
C LEU A 43 -4.76 0.08 -13.78
N GLY A 44 -5.94 -0.49 -14.04
CA GLY A 44 -6.11 -1.92 -14.31
C GLY A 44 -6.34 -2.79 -13.07
N TYR A 45 -6.33 -2.20 -11.87
CA TYR A 45 -6.61 -2.90 -10.62
C TYR A 45 -7.98 -2.53 -10.07
N LYS A 46 -8.78 -3.54 -9.74
CA LYS A 46 -10.13 -3.36 -9.20
C LYS A 46 -10.16 -3.02 -7.72
N ILE A 47 -11.11 -2.19 -7.34
CA ILE A 47 -11.52 -2.05 -5.95
C ILE A 47 -12.42 -3.25 -5.61
N VAL A 48 -11.90 -4.14 -4.75
CA VAL A 48 -12.47 -5.48 -4.46
C VAL A 48 -13.24 -5.53 -3.14
N GLY A 49 -13.25 -4.46 -2.37
CA GLY A 49 -13.91 -4.38 -1.07
C GLY A 49 -13.54 -3.11 -0.32
N THR A 50 -13.85 -3.09 0.97
CA THR A 50 -13.48 -2.00 1.89
C THR A 50 -12.40 -2.43 2.87
N ASP A 51 -11.90 -1.50 3.68
CA ASP A 51 -10.96 -1.82 4.75
C ASP A 51 -11.57 -2.72 5.86
N ASP A 52 -12.90 -2.88 5.90
CA ASP A 52 -13.56 -3.92 6.73
C ASP A 52 -13.29 -5.34 6.21
N ASP A 53 -13.08 -5.50 4.90
CA ASP A 53 -12.81 -6.79 4.25
C ASP A 53 -11.34 -7.22 4.37
N ALA A 54 -10.48 -6.41 5.00
CA ALA A 54 -9.04 -6.65 5.04
C ALA A 54 -8.67 -8.03 5.65
N ALA A 55 -9.41 -8.48 6.66
CA ALA A 55 -9.17 -9.78 7.30
C ALA A 55 -9.28 -10.96 6.30
N LEU A 56 -10.09 -10.83 5.24
CA LEU A 56 -10.26 -11.85 4.20
C LEU A 56 -8.96 -12.11 3.43
N TYR A 57 -8.08 -11.11 3.35
CA TYR A 57 -6.84 -11.19 2.58
C TYR A 57 -5.59 -11.38 3.45
N ALA A 58 -5.69 -11.21 4.77
CA ALA A 58 -4.56 -11.24 5.70
C ALA A 58 -3.72 -12.53 5.65
N ALA A 59 -4.37 -13.68 5.40
CA ALA A 59 -3.72 -14.98 5.31
C ALA A 59 -2.81 -15.12 4.08
N GLU A 60 -3.08 -14.39 2.99
CA GLU A 60 -2.38 -14.56 1.70
C GLU A 60 -1.59 -13.33 1.25
N CYS A 61 -2.03 -12.13 1.64
CA CYS A 61 -1.51 -10.85 1.15
C CYS A 61 -0.82 -10.03 2.25
N ASP A 62 0.07 -9.13 1.81
CA ASP A 62 0.55 -8.00 2.61
C ASP A 62 -0.16 -6.72 2.17
N PHE A 63 -0.15 -5.68 3.01
CA PHE A 63 -0.94 -4.47 2.82
C PHE A 63 -0.04 -3.23 2.69
N VAL A 64 -0.49 -2.27 1.90
CA VAL A 64 0.11 -0.94 1.83
C VAL A 64 -1.00 0.11 1.89
N VAL A 65 -0.96 0.98 2.89
CA VAL A 65 -1.90 2.10 2.98
C VAL A 65 -1.43 3.21 2.04
N THR A 66 -2.20 3.41 0.96
CA THR A 66 -1.91 4.38 -0.11
C THR A 66 -2.67 5.70 0.06
N LEU A 67 -3.21 5.95 1.25
CA LEU A 67 -3.75 7.26 1.60
C LEU A 67 -2.61 8.28 1.71
N GLY A 68 -2.64 9.28 0.83
CA GLY A 68 -1.74 10.42 0.89
C GLY A 68 -2.02 11.34 2.09
N PHE A 69 -1.28 12.44 2.18
CA PHE A 69 -1.49 13.41 3.26
C PHE A 69 -2.76 14.25 3.03
N ILE A 70 -3.72 14.18 3.97
CA ILE A 70 -4.97 14.95 3.92
C ILE A 70 -5.11 15.74 5.22
N LYS A 71 -4.55 16.97 5.25
CA LYS A 71 -4.53 17.90 6.40
C LYS A 71 -3.79 17.38 7.64
N SER A 72 -3.99 16.12 8.03
CA SER A 72 -3.35 15.43 9.15
C SER A 72 -3.12 13.95 8.82
N ALA A 73 -2.29 13.29 9.63
CA ALA A 73 -2.06 11.84 9.54
C ALA A 73 -3.15 11.00 10.21
N ALA A 74 -4.16 11.61 10.84
CA ALA A 74 -5.12 10.92 11.70
C ALA A 74 -5.89 9.82 10.96
N VAL A 75 -6.33 10.08 9.74
CA VAL A 75 -7.06 9.09 8.93
C VAL A 75 -6.17 7.91 8.55
N ARG A 76 -4.92 8.19 8.14
CA ARG A 76 -3.95 7.13 7.81
C ARG A 76 -3.65 6.26 9.03
N ASN A 77 -3.47 6.87 10.20
CA ASN A 77 -3.21 6.14 11.44
C ASN A 77 -4.41 5.27 11.83
N HIS A 78 -5.64 5.79 11.73
CA HIS A 78 -6.84 5.02 12.01
C HIS A 78 -6.96 3.76 11.13
N ILE A 79 -6.68 3.89 9.83
CA ILE A 79 -6.67 2.75 8.91
C ILE A 79 -5.58 1.75 9.31
N ILE A 80 -4.36 2.22 9.62
CA ILE A 80 -3.27 1.34 10.07
C ILE A 80 -3.67 0.58 11.34
N ASP A 81 -4.26 1.25 12.32
CA ASP A 81 -4.70 0.63 13.58
C ASP A 81 -5.77 -0.45 13.31
N LYS A 82 -6.75 -0.15 12.44
CA LYS A 82 -7.79 -1.09 12.03
C LYS A 82 -7.21 -2.34 11.35
N LEU A 83 -6.30 -2.15 10.39
CA LEU A 83 -5.65 -3.25 9.69
C LEU A 83 -4.76 -4.08 10.64
N THR A 84 -4.06 -3.43 11.55
CA THR A 84 -3.24 -4.10 12.57
C THR A 84 -4.12 -4.96 13.49
N ALA A 85 -5.25 -4.42 13.95
CA ALA A 85 -6.21 -5.14 14.77
C ALA A 85 -6.84 -6.34 14.02
N ALA A 86 -6.96 -6.25 12.69
CA ALA A 86 -7.38 -7.34 11.82
C ALA A 86 -6.27 -8.38 11.52
N GLY A 87 -5.07 -8.23 12.11
CA GLY A 87 -3.95 -9.15 11.91
C GLY A 87 -3.25 -9.00 10.55
N CYS A 88 -3.44 -7.88 9.86
CA CYS A 88 -2.79 -7.61 8.59
C CYS A 88 -1.29 -7.32 8.79
N ARG A 89 -0.48 -7.71 7.80
CA ARG A 89 0.94 -7.39 7.75
C ARG A 89 1.19 -6.33 6.69
N PHE A 90 2.14 -5.44 6.93
CA PHE A 90 2.43 -4.34 6.01
C PHE A 90 3.68 -4.61 5.17
N ALA A 91 3.59 -4.38 3.87
CA ALA A 91 4.73 -4.44 2.99
C ALA A 91 5.47 -3.11 2.95
N THR A 92 6.80 -3.17 2.87
CA THR A 92 7.64 -2.03 2.50
C THR A 92 7.93 -2.09 1.01
N VAL A 93 7.51 -1.06 0.28
CA VAL A 93 7.66 -0.95 -1.18
C VAL A 93 8.79 0.01 -1.49
N VAL A 94 9.79 -0.44 -2.24
CA VAL A 94 10.89 0.41 -2.72
C VAL A 94 10.92 0.27 -4.24
N ALA A 95 10.60 1.36 -4.93
CA ALA A 95 10.57 1.40 -6.40
C ALA A 95 11.96 1.07 -6.97
N SER A 96 11.99 0.46 -8.17
CA SER A 96 13.25 -0.03 -8.77
C SER A 96 14.30 1.05 -9.05
N THR A 97 13.89 2.33 -9.14
CA THR A 97 14.78 3.46 -9.38
C THR A 97 15.06 4.30 -8.12
N ALA A 98 14.57 3.88 -6.96
CA ALA A 98 14.88 4.54 -5.69
C ALA A 98 16.27 4.14 -5.19
N HIS A 99 16.97 5.07 -4.55
CA HIS A 99 18.21 4.79 -3.81
C HIS A 99 17.91 4.76 -2.32
N VAL A 100 18.16 3.62 -1.68
CA VAL A 100 18.12 3.49 -0.22
C VAL A 100 19.50 3.09 0.26
N SER A 101 20.11 3.94 1.08
CA SER A 101 21.40 3.64 1.71
C SER A 101 21.31 2.32 2.47
N ARG A 102 22.34 1.48 2.36
CA ARG A 102 22.46 0.25 3.17
C ARG A 102 22.56 0.52 4.68
N HIS A 103 22.79 1.77 5.07
CA HIS A 103 22.87 2.22 6.45
C HIS A 103 21.52 2.75 6.98
N ALA A 104 20.53 2.95 6.10
CA ALA A 104 19.19 3.36 6.49
C ALA A 104 18.35 2.17 6.97
N THR A 105 17.38 2.43 7.85
CA THR A 105 16.35 1.46 8.23
C THR A 105 14.98 1.98 7.79
N LEU A 106 14.22 1.16 7.08
CA LEU A 106 12.84 1.47 6.69
C LEU A 106 11.87 0.73 7.59
N GLY A 107 10.87 1.43 8.14
CA GLY A 107 9.77 0.82 8.88
C GLY A 107 8.79 0.09 7.96
N GLU A 108 7.97 -0.78 8.53
CA GLU A 108 6.89 -1.47 7.81
C GLU A 108 5.87 -0.49 7.23
N GLY A 109 5.26 -0.83 6.10
CA GLY A 109 4.27 0.03 5.42
C GLY A 109 4.87 1.27 4.74
N THR A 110 6.20 1.38 4.68
CA THR A 110 6.90 2.47 3.99
C THR A 110 6.83 2.28 2.48
N VAL A 111 6.59 3.37 1.75
CA VAL A 111 6.71 3.42 0.29
C VAL A 111 7.78 4.43 -0.11
N VAL A 112 8.82 3.95 -0.79
CA VAL A 112 9.87 4.78 -1.40
C VAL A 112 9.63 4.81 -2.91
N LEU A 113 9.18 5.96 -3.41
CA LEU A 113 8.80 6.15 -4.80
C LEU A 113 10.01 6.29 -5.74
N HIS A 114 9.74 6.20 -7.04
CA HIS A 114 10.74 6.35 -8.09
C HIS A 114 11.60 7.60 -7.91
N ARG A 115 12.91 7.43 -8.09
CA ARG A 115 13.93 8.49 -8.02
C ARG A 115 14.07 9.17 -6.64
N ALA A 116 13.45 8.64 -5.58
CA ALA A 116 13.71 9.10 -4.23
C ALA A 116 15.07 8.60 -3.72
N THR A 117 15.67 9.37 -2.80
CA THR A 117 16.94 9.03 -2.15
C THR A 117 16.75 9.05 -0.63
N VAL A 118 17.09 7.94 0.03
CA VAL A 118 17.15 7.82 1.49
C VAL A 118 18.61 7.64 1.89
N ASN A 119 19.15 8.63 2.60
CA ASN A 119 20.52 8.61 3.11
C ASN A 119 20.62 7.80 4.43
N ALA A 120 21.84 7.66 4.94
CA ALA A 120 22.13 7.01 6.23
C ALA A 120 21.44 7.69 7.42
#